data_AF-A0A5N9G8W7-F1
#
_entry.id   AF-A0A5N9G8W7-F1
#
_cell.length_a   1.000
_cell.length_b   1.000
_cell.length_c   1.000
_cell.angle_alpha   90.00
_cell.angle_beta   90.00
_cell.angle_gamma   90.00
#
_symmetry.space_group_name_H-M   'P 1'
#
loop_
_entity.id
_entity.type
_entity.pdbx_description
1 polymer ?
#
loop_
_entity_poly.entity_id
_entity_poly.type
_entity_poly.pdbx_seq_one_letter_code
_entity_poly.pdbx_strand_id
1 'polypeptide(L)' 'MEIEQEEDGRWIAEVVELPGVMAYGASQREAKAKVQALALRVLAERLENSEAEADLVSISFNAP' A
#
# COMPACT_ATOMS: atom_id res chain seq x y z
N MET A 1 -4.96 -4.85 4.61
CA MET A 1 -4.93 -3.36 4.72
C MET A 1 -5.79 -2.88 5.87
N GLU A 2 -5.23 -2.02 6.70
CA GLU A 2 -5.86 -1.37 7.84
C GLU A 2 -5.81 0.15 7.68
N ILE A 3 -6.79 0.86 8.24
CA ILE A 3 -6.88 2.32 8.16
C ILE A 3 -7.42 2.86 9.47
N GLU A 4 -6.68 3.77 10.09
CA GLU A 4 -6.96 4.32 11.41
C GLU A 4 -6.86 5.84 11.41
N GLN A 5 -7.52 6.49 12.37
CA GLN A 5 -7.43 7.93 12.61
C GLN A 5 -6.63 8.17 13.89
N GLU A 6 -5.61 8.99 13.78
CA GLU A 6 -4.74 9.41 14.87
C GLU A 6 -5.43 10.43 15.79
N GLU A 7 -4.90 10.62 16.99
CA GLU A 7 -5.41 11.60 17.96
C GLU A 7 -5.39 13.05 17.44
N ASP A 8 -4.47 13.36 16.51
CA ASP A 8 -4.38 14.68 15.86
C ASP A 8 -5.33 14.84 14.65
N GLY A 9 -6.13 13.81 14.36
CA GLY A 9 -7.12 13.80 13.30
C GLY A 9 -6.59 13.36 11.94
N ARG A 10 -5.27 13.13 11.76
CA ARG A 10 -4.72 12.56 10.53
C ARG A 10 -5.13 11.10 10.38
N TRP A 11 -5.19 10.63 9.14
CA TRP A 11 -5.44 9.24 8.83
C TRP A 11 -4.15 8.53 8.47
N ILE A 12 -3.94 7.33 9.01
CA ILE A 12 -2.87 6.41 8.62
C ILE A 12 -3.49 5.20 7.95
N ALA A 13 -2.90 4.72 6.87
CA ALA A 13 -3.27 3.47 6.23
C ALA A 13 -2.04 2.59 6.07
N GLU A 14 -2.17 1.30 6.38
CA GLU A 14 -1.11 0.30 6.34
C GLU A 14 -1.53 -0.92 5.53
N VAL A 15 -0.61 -1.49 4.75
CA VAL A 15 -0.78 -2.80 4.12
C VAL A 15 -0.08 -3.84 5.00
N VAL A 16 -0.85 -4.50 5.88
CA VAL A 16 -0.36 -5.52 6.84
C VAL A 16 0.49 -6.60 6.17
N GLU A 17 0.15 -6.95 4.93
CA GLU A 17 0.85 -7.97 4.13
C GLU A 17 2.21 -7.49 3.58
N LEU A 18 2.49 -6.18 3.64
CA LEU A 18 3.73 -5.55 3.21
C LEU A 18 4.29 -4.67 4.34
N PRO A 19 5.08 -5.25 5.26
CA PRO A 19 5.65 -4.51 6.38
C PRO A 19 6.40 -3.25 5.94
N GLY A 20 6.12 -2.12 6.58
CA GLY A 20 6.69 -0.82 6.24
C GLY A 20 5.94 -0.04 5.15
N VAL A 21 4.92 -0.63 4.53
CA VAL A 21 4.03 0.07 3.59
C VAL A 21 2.89 0.73 4.33
N MET A 22 3.13 1.97 4.74
CA MET A 22 2.15 2.83 5.40
C MET A 22 2.19 4.26 4.87
N ALA A 23 1.06 4.96 4.89
CA ALA A 23 0.98 6.35 4.45
C ALA A 23 -0.05 7.17 5.23
N TYR A 24 0.30 8.43 5.50
CA TYR A 24 -0.60 9.41 6.11
C TYR A 24 -1.39 10.21 5.07
N GLY A 25 -2.63 10.56 5.40
CA GLY A 25 -3.49 11.47 4.64
C GLY A 25 -4.36 12.36 5.53
N ALA A 26 -4.83 13.48 4.99
CA ALA A 26 -5.79 14.36 5.66
C ALA A 26 -7.22 13.76 5.68
N SER A 27 -7.45 12.70 4.92
CA SER A 27 -8.70 11.92 4.92
C SER A 27 -8.44 10.44 4.73
N GLN A 28 -9.38 9.60 5.13
CA GLN A 28 -9.33 8.14 4.93
C GLN A 28 -9.07 7.78 3.46
N ARG A 29 -9.73 8.49 2.52
CA ARG A 29 -9.57 8.28 1.08
C ARG A 29 -8.16 8.61 0.60
N GLU A 30 -7.57 9.70 1.11
CA GLU A 30 -6.22 10.11 0.76
C GLU A 30 -5.17 9.13 1.29
N ALA A 31 -5.28 8.73 2.57
CA ALA A 31 -4.38 7.75 3.17
C ALA A 31 -4.43 6.42 2.38
N LYS A 32 -5.64 5.95 2.06
CA LYS A 32 -5.86 4.76 1.22
C LYS A 32 -5.18 4.87 -0.15
N ALA A 33 -5.41 5.96 -0.87
CA ALA A 33 -4.83 6.15 -2.20
C ALA A 33 -3.29 6.18 -2.15
N LYS A 34 -2.71 6.85 -1.16
CA LYS A 34 -1.26 6.92 -0.97
C LYS A 34 -0.65 5.56 -0.63
N VAL A 35 -1.26 4.82 0.29
CA VAL A 35 -0.72 3.50 0.67
C VAL A 35 -0.83 2.49 -0.47
N GLN A 36 -1.91 2.55 -1.27
CA GLN A 36 -2.05 1.71 -2.48
C GLN A 36 -0.95 2.01 -3.51
N ALA A 37 -0.67 3.29 -3.75
CA ALA A 37 0.41 3.69 -4.65
C ALA A 37 1.79 3.24 -4.12
N LEU A 38 2.02 3.32 -2.81
CA LEU A 38 3.25 2.85 -2.19
C LEU A 38 3.40 1.33 -2.29
N ALA A 39 2.34 0.57 -2.05
CA ALA A 39 2.32 -0.88 -2.19
C ALA A 39 2.72 -1.32 -3.61
N LEU A 40 2.15 -0.67 -4.63
CA LEU A 40 2.50 -0.96 -6.03
C LEU A 40 3.98 -0.70 -6.32
N ARG A 41 4.56 0.37 -5.76
CA ARG A 41 6.00 0.66 -5.92
C ARG A 41 6.88 -0.40 -5.26
N VAL A 42 6.55 -0.81 -4.04
CA VAL A 42 7.30 -1.86 -3.33
C VAL A 42 7.22 -3.19 -4.08
N LEU A 43 6.04 -3.54 -4.60
CA LEU A 43 5.89 -4.74 -5.42
C LEU A 43 6.71 -4.66 -6.70
N ALA A 44 6.74 -3.51 -7.37
CA ALA A 44 7.58 -3.30 -8.56
C ALA A 44 9.07 -3.43 -8.24
N GLU A 45 9.55 -2.82 -7.16
CA GLU A 45 10.96 -2.91 -6.74
C GLU A 45 11.39 -4.35 -6.41
N ARG A 46 10.53 -5.13 -5.73
CA ARG A 46 10.80 -6.55 -5.45
C ARG A 46 10.87 -7.40 -6.71
N LEU A 47 10.04 -7.08 -7.72
CA LEU A 47 10.08 -7.73 -9.04
C LEU A 47 11.36 -7.38 -9.79
N GLU A 48 11.79 -6.11 -9.76
CA GLU A 48 13.01 -5.65 -10.41
C GLU A 48 14.27 -6.30 -9.80
N ASN A 49 14.29 -6.45 -8.47
CA ASN A 49 15.42 -7.02 -7.74
C ASN A 49 15.44 -8.56 -7.71
N SER A 50 14.50 -9.25 -8.39
CA SER A 50 14.35 -10.72 -8.37
C SER A 50 14.20 -11.32 -6.97
N GLU A 51 13.75 -10.52 -5.99
CA GLU A 51 13.50 -10.98 -4.60
C GLU A 51 12.18 -11.75 -4.48
N ALA A 52 11.29 -11.59 -5.45
CA ALA A 52 10.16 -12.48 -5.65
C ALA A 52 10.54 -13.50 -6.74
N GLU A 53 10.58 -14.79 -6.40
CA GLU A 53 10.61 -15.85 -7.42
C GLU A 53 9.45 -15.57 -8.39
N ALA A 54 9.80 -15.25 -9.64
CA ALA A 54 8.94 -14.63 -10.64
C ALA A 54 7.76 -15.50 -11.09
N ASP A 55 7.54 -16.65 -10.46
CA ASP A 55 6.75 -17.69 -11.08
C ASP A 55 5.26 -17.34 -11.15
N LEU A 56 4.64 -16.65 -10.18
CA LEU A 56 3.24 -16.19 -10.34
C LEU A 56 2.85 -15.00 -9.44
N VAL A 57 3.05 -13.75 -9.90
CA VAL A 57 2.40 -12.56 -9.31
C VAL A 57 1.12 -12.24 -10.08
N SER A 58 -0.05 -12.55 -9.50
CA SER A 58 -1.35 -12.15 -10.05
C SER A 58 -1.78 -10.80 -9.49
N ILE A 59 -1.93 -9.80 -10.35
CA ILE A 59 -2.41 -8.46 -9.99
C ILE A 59 -3.77 -8.22 -10.65
N SER A 60 -4.78 -7.83 -9.87
CA SER A 60 -6.12 -7.49 -10.37
C SER A 60 -6.52 -6.09 -9.91
N PHE A 61 -7.02 -5.28 -10.85
CA PHE A 61 -7.49 -3.93 -10.59
C PHE A 61 -8.99 -3.86 -10.78
N ASN A 62 -9.71 -3.40 -9.76
CA ASN A 62 -11.10 -2.98 -9.88
C ASN A 62 -11.12 -1.46 -10.06
N ALA A 63 -11.12 -1.02 -11.33
CA ALA A 63 -11.32 0.37 -11.68
C ALA A 63 -12.82 0.68 -11.79
N PRO A 64 -13.28 1.85 -11.33
CA PRO A 64 -14.68 2.28 -11.47
C PRO A 64 -15.07 2.57 -12.91
#